data_AF-A0A955MTM9-F1
#
_entry.id   AF-A0A955MTM9-F1
#
_cell.length_a   1.000
_cell.length_b   1.000
_cell.length_c   1.000
_cell.angle_alpha   90.00
_cell.angle_beta   90.00
_cell.angle_gamma   90.00
#
_symmetry.space_group_name_H-M   'P 1'
#
loop_
_entity.id
_entity.type
_entity.pdbx_description
1 polymer ?
#
loop_
_entity_poly.entity_id
_entity_poly.type
_entity_poly.pdbx_seq_one_letter_code
_entity_poly.pdbx_strand_id
1 'polypeptide(L)'
;MGEEPSVPLEGLGGPEFSPNGDPDERPVRSVSLSEFFLSESEVTVEQYREFRPGYQDAGKYSPYLSGISWEDAQAFCEWLSEKEDKTYRLPTEAEWEFACRAGTDTPFSSGNQPPDPETANPLGIRNMQTGVAEWCLDWYGPYPSSDEKDPTGPETGVARVVRGGTVQDDSAYSEAGGVQPYFRRSANRAGAPADFRGQHTIGFRVVQAAYPETPQRPQEIPFVQQCVKEGGLPIEAGPDLGKPFFRVRKALPIPPENVEEEAIQACGLPQGILGHNHCPGLTVCSNGDLLAMFFSSSRSHKAEYWPNVGLIATRLRFGAEEWDPPSP
;
A
#
# COMPACT_ATOMS: atom_id res chain seq x y z
N MET A 1 10.94 17.07 -3.68
CA MET A 1 10.58 16.19 -4.82
C MET A 1 9.42 16.88 -5.52
N GLY A 2 9.46 17.28 -6.79
CA GLY A 2 8.44 18.24 -7.25
C GLY A 2 8.36 18.58 -8.73
N GLU A 3 8.63 17.64 -9.64
CA GLU A 3 8.18 17.77 -11.03
C GLU A 3 7.55 16.43 -11.47
N GLU A 4 6.54 16.49 -12.34
CA GLU A 4 6.02 15.29 -13.01
C GLU A 4 7.19 14.59 -13.74
N PRO A 5 7.26 13.26 -13.74
CA PRO A 5 8.36 12.55 -14.37
C PRO A 5 8.54 13.04 -15.80
N SER A 6 9.74 13.50 -16.12
CA SER A 6 10.10 14.09 -17.42
C SER A 6 10.06 13.08 -18.59
N VAL A 7 9.81 11.80 -18.28
CA VAL A 7 9.83 10.68 -19.23
C VAL A 7 8.55 9.85 -19.08
N PRO A 8 7.80 9.60 -20.17
CA PRO A 8 6.69 8.66 -20.17
C PRO A 8 7.14 7.28 -19.66
N LEU A 9 6.32 6.60 -18.84
CA LEU A 9 6.60 5.25 -18.33
C LEU A 9 6.49 4.14 -19.40
N GLU A 10 6.35 4.54 -20.68
CA GLU A 10 6.27 3.69 -21.86
C GLU A 10 7.50 2.76 -21.94
N GLY A 11 7.27 1.45 -21.87
CA GLY A 11 8.34 0.43 -21.96
C GLY A 11 8.83 -0.15 -20.63
N LEU A 12 8.29 0.29 -19.48
CA LEU A 12 8.53 -0.35 -18.17
C LEU A 12 7.52 -1.46 -17.84
N GLY A 13 6.67 -1.84 -18.79
CA GLY A 13 5.71 -2.92 -18.68
C GLY A 13 4.71 -2.95 -19.84
N GLY A 14 3.86 -3.99 -19.88
CA GLY A 14 2.87 -4.23 -20.95
C GLY A 14 1.81 -3.12 -21.11
N PRO A 15 0.86 -3.28 -22.05
CA PRO A 15 -0.07 -2.23 -22.51
C PRO A 15 -1.07 -1.69 -21.48
N GLU A 16 -0.92 -2.04 -20.19
CA GLU A 16 -1.92 -1.88 -19.13
C GLU A 16 -1.43 -1.01 -17.95
N PHE A 17 -0.23 -0.42 -18.02
CA PHE A 17 0.28 0.45 -16.96
C PHE A 17 0.01 1.92 -17.27
N SER A 18 -0.39 2.68 -16.24
CA SER A 18 -0.64 4.11 -16.36
C SER A 18 0.65 4.83 -16.80
N PRO A 19 0.63 5.58 -17.93
CA PRO A 19 1.83 6.27 -18.45
C PRO A 19 2.36 7.34 -17.49
N ASN A 20 1.54 7.76 -16.52
CA ASN A 20 1.79 8.84 -15.58
C ASN A 20 1.85 8.36 -14.10
N GLY A 21 2.06 7.05 -13.87
CA GLY A 21 2.07 6.45 -12.53
C GLY A 21 0.67 6.15 -11.99
N ASP A 22 0.60 5.33 -10.94
CA ASP A 22 -0.65 4.90 -10.33
C ASP A 22 -1.37 6.05 -9.59
N PRO A 23 -2.71 6.00 -9.45
CA PRO A 23 -3.46 7.10 -8.85
C PRO A 23 -3.05 7.49 -7.43
N ASP A 24 -2.60 6.51 -6.63
CA ASP A 24 -2.17 6.69 -5.24
C ASP A 24 -0.75 7.30 -5.11
N GLU A 25 -0.02 7.40 -6.22
CA GLU A 25 1.26 8.11 -6.33
C GLU A 25 1.08 9.63 -6.50
N ARG A 26 -0.17 10.10 -6.48
CA ARG A 26 -0.54 11.49 -6.78
C ARG A 26 -1.29 12.16 -5.62
N PRO A 27 -1.29 13.51 -5.57
CA PRO A 27 -0.58 14.43 -6.46
C PRO A 27 0.94 14.43 -6.22
N VAL A 28 1.70 14.84 -7.25
CA VAL A 28 3.11 15.25 -7.07
C VAL A 28 3.14 16.48 -6.16
N ARG A 29 4.01 16.48 -5.15
CA ARG A 29 4.03 17.49 -4.09
C ARG A 29 5.44 17.73 -3.56
N SER A 30 5.73 18.94 -3.10
CA SER A 30 7.03 19.25 -2.51
C SER A 30 7.11 18.74 -1.08
N VAL A 31 8.21 18.05 -0.77
CA VAL A 31 8.56 17.63 0.58
C VAL A 31 9.93 18.15 0.93
N SER A 32 10.05 18.77 2.10
CA SER A 32 11.32 19.13 2.74
C SER A 32 11.61 18.15 3.87
N LEU A 33 12.84 17.63 3.94
CA LEU A 33 13.26 16.69 4.97
C LEU A 33 14.36 17.31 5.84
N SER A 34 14.27 17.08 7.14
CA SER A 34 15.37 17.28 8.09
C SER A 34 16.48 16.26 7.85
N GLU A 35 17.67 16.49 8.39
CA GLU A 35 18.79 15.56 8.25
C GLU A 35 18.53 14.24 8.98
N PHE A 36 18.88 13.13 8.34
CA PHE A 36 18.76 11.79 8.89
C PHE A 36 19.87 10.87 8.35
N PHE A 37 20.15 9.78 9.06
CA PHE A 37 20.94 8.67 8.53
C PHE A 37 20.03 7.49 8.23
N LEU A 38 20.27 6.79 7.13
CA LEU A 38 19.57 5.56 6.76
C LEU A 38 20.58 4.42 6.67
N SER A 39 20.19 3.21 7.07
CA SER A 39 21.06 2.05 6.89
C SER A 39 21.33 1.78 5.42
N GLU A 40 22.59 1.44 5.13
CA GLU A 40 23.12 1.20 3.78
C GLU A 40 22.36 0.09 3.03
N SER A 41 21.92 -0.93 3.76
CA SER A 41 21.08 -2.03 3.26
C SER A 41 19.90 -2.29 4.21
N GLU A 42 19.04 -3.21 3.81
CA GLU A 42 18.01 -3.77 4.65
C GLU A 42 18.61 -4.50 5.86
N VAL A 43 17.83 -4.60 6.94
CA VAL A 43 18.22 -5.37 8.12
C VAL A 43 18.39 -6.83 7.74
N THR A 44 19.52 -7.42 8.14
CA THR A 44 19.82 -8.81 7.82
C THR A 44 19.19 -9.77 8.84
N VAL A 45 19.02 -11.02 8.42
CA VAL A 45 18.61 -12.11 9.31
C VAL A 45 19.56 -12.25 10.50
N GLU A 46 20.86 -12.03 10.30
CA GLU A 46 21.86 -12.10 11.38
C GLU A 46 21.69 -10.97 12.40
N GLN A 47 21.52 -9.72 11.92
CA GLN A 47 21.24 -8.58 12.80
C GLN A 47 19.94 -8.80 13.59
N TYR A 48 18.90 -9.31 12.94
CA TYR A 48 17.63 -9.60 13.61
C TYR A 48 17.75 -10.73 14.65
N ARG A 49 18.64 -11.70 14.45
CA ARG A 49 18.92 -12.75 15.45
C ARG A 49 19.63 -12.21 16.69
N GLU A 50 20.32 -11.08 16.62
CA GLU A 50 20.83 -10.41 17.82
C GLU A 50 19.69 -9.88 18.69
N PHE A 51 18.61 -9.38 18.07
CA PHE A 51 17.40 -8.94 18.78
C PHE A 51 16.55 -10.13 19.27
N ARG A 52 16.32 -11.12 18.40
CA ARG A 52 15.54 -12.32 18.71
C ARG A 52 16.37 -13.59 18.46
N PRO A 53 17.17 -14.02 19.46
CA PRO A 53 17.92 -15.27 19.37
C PRO A 53 16.99 -16.44 19.06
N GLY A 54 17.37 -17.25 18.07
CA GLY A 54 16.58 -18.42 17.64
C GLY A 54 15.55 -18.13 16.55
N TYR A 55 15.46 -16.90 16.03
CA TYR A 55 14.64 -16.62 14.84
C TYR A 55 15.03 -17.53 13.67
N GLN A 56 14.02 -18.24 13.15
CA GLN A 56 14.13 -19.12 11.99
C GLN A 56 13.65 -18.36 10.76
N ASP A 57 14.60 -18.06 9.87
CA ASP A 57 14.30 -17.41 8.61
C ASP A 57 13.75 -18.42 7.60
N ALA A 58 12.81 -17.98 6.77
CA ALA A 58 12.25 -18.80 5.70
C ALA A 58 13.28 -19.06 4.57
N GLY A 59 14.38 -18.31 4.54
CA GLY A 59 15.53 -18.53 3.65
C GLY A 59 15.37 -17.97 2.24
N LYS A 60 14.15 -17.56 1.85
CA LYS A 60 13.84 -17.18 0.46
C LYS A 60 14.59 -15.92 -0.02
N TYR A 61 14.82 -14.94 0.88
CA TYR A 61 15.44 -13.65 0.56
C TYR A 61 16.70 -13.36 1.40
N SER A 62 17.26 -14.41 2.01
CA SER A 62 18.52 -14.33 2.78
C SER A 62 19.64 -13.72 1.92
N PRO A 63 20.49 -12.84 2.47
CA PRO A 63 20.67 -12.56 3.90
C PRO A 63 19.72 -11.50 4.48
N TYR A 64 18.88 -10.87 3.66
CA TYR A 64 17.99 -9.81 4.11
C TYR A 64 16.73 -10.39 4.76
N LEU A 65 16.31 -9.77 5.86
CA LEU A 65 15.15 -10.22 6.62
C LEU A 65 13.87 -9.90 5.85
N SER A 66 12.94 -10.86 5.80
CA SER A 66 11.60 -10.69 5.26
C SER A 66 10.57 -11.48 6.06
N GLY A 67 9.28 -11.24 5.84
CA GLY A 67 8.19 -12.03 6.43
C GLY A 67 7.86 -11.64 7.87
N ILE A 68 8.30 -10.46 8.28
CA ILE A 68 8.09 -9.90 9.62
C ILE A 68 7.04 -8.79 9.58
N SER A 69 6.29 -8.65 10.67
CA SER A 69 5.30 -7.57 10.81
C SER A 69 5.93 -6.20 10.95
N TRP A 70 5.15 -5.17 10.66
CA TRP A 70 5.53 -3.80 11.01
C TRP A 70 5.80 -3.65 12.51
N GLU A 71 5.04 -4.31 13.38
CA GLU A 71 5.30 -4.24 14.83
C GLU A 71 6.62 -4.90 15.23
N ASP A 72 7.00 -6.02 14.58
CA ASP A 72 8.30 -6.65 14.83
C ASP A 72 9.46 -5.74 14.38
N ALA A 73 9.28 -5.02 13.27
CA ALA A 73 10.25 -4.05 12.77
C ALA A 73 10.42 -2.85 13.73
N GLN A 74 9.31 -2.31 14.25
CA GLN A 74 9.34 -1.28 15.30
C GLN A 74 10.03 -1.78 16.56
N ALA A 75 9.69 -2.99 17.03
CA ALA A 75 10.30 -3.56 18.23
C ALA A 75 11.82 -3.77 18.07
N PHE A 76 12.29 -4.11 16.86
CA PHE A 76 13.72 -4.14 16.57
C PHE A 76 14.37 -2.75 16.66
N CYS A 77 13.71 -1.72 16.12
CA CYS A 77 14.21 -0.34 16.19
C CYS A 77 14.29 0.17 17.64
N GLU A 78 13.29 -0.14 18.46
CA GLU A 78 13.27 0.17 19.90
C GLU A 78 14.43 -0.53 20.63
N TRP A 79 14.60 -1.83 20.40
CA TRP A 79 15.72 -2.58 20.97
C TRP A 79 17.09 -2.02 20.55
N LEU A 80 17.26 -1.68 19.27
CA LEU A 80 18.52 -1.11 18.77
C LEU A 80 18.78 0.27 19.38
N SER A 81 17.71 1.05 19.59
CA SER A 81 17.79 2.36 20.26
C SER A 81 18.32 2.24 21.68
N GLU A 82 17.76 1.31 22.46
CA GLU A 82 18.21 1.03 23.82
C GLU A 82 19.64 0.49 23.87
N LYS A 83 19.99 -0.39 22.93
CA LYS A 83 21.31 -1.02 22.85
C LYS A 83 22.43 -0.02 22.58
N GLU A 84 22.18 0.97 21.73
CA GLU A 84 23.20 1.92 21.27
C GLU A 84 23.10 3.32 21.89
N ASP A 85 22.10 3.58 22.73
CA ASP A 85 21.81 4.91 23.29
C ASP A 85 21.64 5.97 22.18
N LYS A 86 20.84 5.62 21.17
CA LYS A 86 20.52 6.45 19.99
C LYS A 86 19.05 6.28 19.63
N THR A 87 18.50 7.18 18.83
CA THR A 87 17.14 7.00 18.28
C THR A 87 17.21 6.29 16.93
N TYR A 88 16.70 5.06 16.88
CA TYR A 88 16.43 4.32 15.66
C TYR A 88 14.93 4.13 15.46
N ARG A 89 14.48 4.21 14.21
CA ARG A 89 13.09 4.02 13.81
C ARG A 89 13.01 3.51 12.37
N LEU A 90 11.82 3.10 11.94
CA LEU A 90 11.54 2.96 10.52
C LEU A 90 11.65 4.32 9.81
N PRO A 91 12.06 4.34 8.52
CA PRO A 91 11.98 5.55 7.72
C PRO A 91 10.54 6.01 7.59
N THR A 92 10.33 7.33 7.52
CA THR A 92 9.08 7.81 6.92
C THR A 92 9.07 7.42 5.45
N GLU A 93 7.88 7.33 4.84
CA GLU A 93 7.77 7.08 3.41
C GLU A 93 8.52 8.12 2.59
N ALA A 94 8.47 9.39 3.01
CA ALA A 94 9.16 10.46 2.32
C ALA A 94 10.68 10.35 2.43
N GLU A 95 11.21 9.94 3.59
CA GLU A 95 12.64 9.63 3.76
C GLU A 95 13.07 8.47 2.86
N TRP A 96 12.24 7.42 2.80
CA TRP A 96 12.48 6.26 1.94
C TRP A 96 12.52 6.65 0.46
N GLU A 97 11.53 7.40 -0.04
CA GLU A 97 11.47 7.81 -1.44
C GLU A 97 12.61 8.77 -1.79
N PHE A 98 12.95 9.70 -0.90
CA PHE A 98 14.10 10.58 -1.07
C PHE A 98 15.40 9.78 -1.22
N ALA A 99 15.63 8.82 -0.32
CA ALA A 99 16.78 7.95 -0.36
C ALA A 99 16.81 7.08 -1.62
N CYS A 100 15.65 6.57 -2.05
CA CYS A 100 15.51 5.75 -3.25
C CYS A 100 15.86 6.56 -4.51
N ARG A 101 15.32 7.77 -4.64
CA ARG A 101 15.56 8.66 -5.78
C ARG A 101 17.00 9.12 -5.88
N ALA A 102 17.68 9.35 -4.75
CA ALA A 102 19.08 9.75 -4.72
C ALA A 102 19.41 10.95 -5.65
N GLY A 103 18.49 11.90 -5.72
CA GLY A 103 18.60 13.11 -6.53
C GLY A 103 18.02 13.03 -7.95
N THR A 104 17.46 11.88 -8.37
CA THR A 104 16.82 11.74 -9.69
C THR A 104 15.29 11.95 -9.63
N ASP A 105 14.73 12.41 -10.73
CA ASP A 105 13.28 12.45 -11.02
C ASP A 105 12.83 11.25 -11.88
N THR A 106 13.78 10.45 -12.34
CA THR A 106 13.56 9.28 -13.19
C THR A 106 12.88 8.12 -12.43
N PRO A 107 12.31 7.14 -13.15
CA PRO A 107 11.66 5.98 -12.53
C PRO A 107 12.60 5.18 -11.61
N PHE A 108 13.90 5.14 -11.90
CA PHE A 108 14.93 4.51 -11.07
C PHE A 108 16.07 5.46 -10.74
N SER A 109 16.82 5.22 -9.66
CA SER A 109 18.05 5.96 -9.37
C SER A 109 19.12 5.78 -10.46
N SER A 110 19.03 4.70 -11.23
CA SER A 110 19.86 4.38 -12.40
C SER A 110 19.30 4.95 -13.72
N GLY A 111 18.27 5.79 -13.68
CA GLY A 111 17.61 6.36 -14.84
C GLY A 111 16.31 5.64 -15.20
N ASN A 112 16.20 5.18 -16.44
CA ASN A 112 14.98 4.57 -17.00
C ASN A 112 14.96 3.05 -16.94
N GLN A 113 15.92 2.42 -16.27
CA GLN A 113 15.99 0.96 -16.10
C GLN A 113 16.36 0.65 -14.66
N PRO A 114 15.86 -0.48 -14.10
CA PRO A 114 16.20 -0.86 -12.74
C PRO A 114 17.70 -1.10 -12.62
N PRO A 115 18.30 -0.81 -11.44
CA PRO A 115 19.71 -1.10 -11.21
C PRO A 115 19.92 -2.62 -11.11
N ASP A 116 21.18 -3.06 -11.24
CA ASP A 116 21.54 -4.43 -10.89
C ASP A 116 21.40 -4.65 -9.37
N PRO A 117 21.02 -5.85 -8.90
CA PRO A 117 21.00 -6.18 -7.48
C PRO A 117 22.33 -5.84 -6.78
N GLU A 118 22.26 -5.47 -5.50
CA GLU A 118 23.41 -5.04 -4.68
C GLU A 118 24.12 -3.76 -5.17
N THR A 119 23.63 -3.11 -6.23
CA THR A 119 24.17 -1.83 -6.68
C THR A 119 23.69 -0.72 -5.77
N ALA A 120 24.64 0.03 -5.19
CA ALA A 120 24.33 1.23 -4.44
C ALA A 120 23.92 2.37 -5.38
N ASN A 121 22.91 3.14 -4.98
CA ASN A 121 22.56 4.39 -5.65
C ASN A 121 23.60 5.49 -5.35
N PRO A 122 23.50 6.71 -5.93
CA PRO A 122 24.45 7.80 -5.68
C PRO A 122 24.63 8.22 -4.21
N LEU A 123 23.70 7.87 -3.31
CA LEU A 123 23.80 8.10 -1.87
C LEU A 123 24.50 6.94 -1.13
N GLY A 124 24.95 5.91 -1.83
CA GLY A 124 25.61 4.74 -1.25
C GLY A 124 24.65 3.66 -0.73
N ILE A 125 23.35 3.77 -1.02
CA ILE A 125 22.32 2.91 -0.44
C ILE A 125 21.98 1.79 -1.42
N ARG A 126 22.06 0.53 -0.97
CA ARG A 126 21.77 -0.67 -1.77
C ARG A 126 20.30 -1.05 -1.75
N ASN A 127 19.90 -1.75 -2.81
CA ASN A 127 18.69 -2.56 -2.90
C ASN A 127 17.34 -1.84 -2.79
N MET A 128 17.31 -0.50 -2.80
CA MET A 128 16.07 0.28 -2.74
C MET A 128 15.02 -0.14 -3.80
N GLN A 129 15.46 -0.66 -4.95
CA GLN A 129 14.59 -1.04 -6.07
C GLN A 129 14.75 -2.50 -6.52
N THR A 130 15.51 -3.31 -5.78
CA THR A 130 15.89 -4.68 -6.18
C THR A 130 15.83 -5.69 -5.04
N GLY A 131 15.74 -5.26 -3.79
CA GLY A 131 15.71 -6.14 -2.63
C GLY A 131 14.31 -6.56 -2.19
N VAL A 132 14.16 -6.75 -0.88
CA VAL A 132 12.87 -7.01 -0.23
C VAL A 132 12.01 -5.75 -0.21
N ALA A 133 10.69 -5.89 -0.10
CA ALA A 133 9.84 -4.72 0.15
C ALA A 133 10.07 -4.23 1.58
N GLU A 134 9.84 -2.95 1.86
CA GLU A 134 10.27 -2.36 3.13
C GLU A 134 9.15 -1.61 3.83
N TRP A 135 8.93 -1.95 5.10
CA TRP A 135 8.04 -1.22 5.98
C TRP A 135 8.51 0.23 6.17
N CYS A 136 7.59 1.17 6.07
CA CYS A 136 7.76 2.56 6.48
C CYS A 136 6.95 2.86 7.75
N LEU A 137 7.25 3.97 8.41
CA LEU A 137 6.59 4.41 9.65
C LEU A 137 5.10 4.75 9.42
N ASP A 138 4.79 5.32 8.27
CA ASP A 138 3.53 5.96 7.93
C ASP A 138 2.35 4.98 7.89
N TRP A 139 1.18 5.47 8.30
CA TRP A 139 -0.08 4.87 7.85
C TRP A 139 -0.28 5.17 6.35
N TYR A 140 -0.79 4.20 5.60
CA TYR A 140 -1.07 4.37 4.19
C TYR A 140 -2.34 5.23 4.01
N GLY A 141 -2.26 6.20 3.10
CA GLY A 141 -3.35 7.13 2.80
C GLY A 141 -3.03 8.05 1.62
N PRO A 142 -4.04 8.85 1.18
CA PRO A 142 -3.91 9.73 0.02
C PRO A 142 -2.90 10.85 0.30
N TYR A 143 -2.13 11.26 -0.71
CA TYR A 143 -1.24 12.41 -0.55
C TYR A 143 -2.02 13.74 -0.52
N PRO A 144 -1.64 14.70 0.35
CA PRO A 144 -2.21 16.04 0.28
C PRO A 144 -1.66 16.79 -0.93
N SER A 145 -2.40 17.79 -1.40
CA SER A 145 -1.93 18.73 -2.43
C SER A 145 -1.00 19.82 -1.92
N SER A 146 -0.85 19.95 -0.60
CA SER A 146 0.02 20.93 0.03
C SER A 146 1.45 20.40 0.20
N ASP A 147 2.41 21.32 0.17
CA ASP A 147 3.79 21.03 0.54
C ASP A 147 3.88 20.65 2.03
N GLU A 148 4.79 19.73 2.36
CA GLU A 148 4.99 19.24 3.73
C GLU A 148 6.46 19.27 4.14
N LYS A 149 6.70 19.43 5.44
CA LYS A 149 8.01 19.24 6.06
C LYS A 149 7.95 17.99 6.94
N ASP A 150 8.87 17.05 6.75
CA ASP A 150 8.97 15.81 7.52
C ASP A 150 7.61 15.08 7.72
N PRO A 151 6.88 14.75 6.63
CA PRO A 151 5.57 14.13 6.74
C PRO A 151 5.65 12.71 7.33
N THR A 152 4.63 12.35 8.10
CA THR A 152 4.49 11.04 8.80
C THR A 152 3.15 10.35 8.51
N GLY A 153 2.49 10.79 7.44
CA GLY A 153 1.21 10.24 6.99
C GLY A 153 0.01 10.68 7.85
N PRO A 154 -1.15 10.03 7.68
CA PRO A 154 -2.30 10.22 8.54
C PRO A 154 -2.09 9.61 9.93
N GLU A 155 -2.86 10.07 10.91
CA GLU A 155 -2.80 9.63 12.32
C GLU A 155 -3.23 8.17 12.52
N THR A 156 -4.14 7.68 11.67
CA THR A 156 -4.69 6.33 11.68
C THR A 156 -4.91 5.82 10.26
N GLY A 157 -4.92 4.49 10.11
CA GLY A 157 -5.16 3.82 8.84
C GLY A 157 -5.43 2.33 9.03
N VAL A 158 -5.77 1.66 7.93
CA VAL A 158 -5.98 0.19 7.90
C VAL A 158 -4.72 -0.58 7.51
N ALA A 159 -3.73 0.10 6.93
CA ALA A 159 -2.51 -0.48 6.41
C ALA A 159 -1.33 0.47 6.63
N ARG A 160 -0.14 -0.08 6.88
CA ARG A 160 1.13 0.65 6.93
C ARG A 160 1.75 0.70 5.55
N VAL A 161 2.47 1.79 5.28
CA VAL A 161 3.16 1.96 4.00
C VAL A 161 4.25 0.91 3.82
N VAL A 162 4.30 0.35 2.62
CA VAL A 162 5.34 -0.54 2.12
C VAL A 162 5.93 0.06 0.85
N ARG A 163 7.26 0.05 0.74
CA ARG A 163 7.99 0.63 -0.38
C ARG A 163 8.96 -0.35 -1.03
N GLY A 164 9.28 -0.08 -2.29
CA GLY A 164 10.26 -0.84 -3.07
C GLY A 164 9.90 -2.32 -3.18
N GLY A 165 10.95 -3.15 -3.23
CA GLY A 165 10.83 -4.58 -3.16
C GLY A 165 10.47 -5.31 -4.45
N THR A 166 10.77 -6.60 -4.41
CA THR A 166 10.47 -7.57 -5.45
C THR A 166 9.27 -8.45 -5.06
N VAL A 167 8.27 -8.52 -5.94
CA VAL A 167 7.35 -9.66 -6.07
C VAL A 167 8.12 -10.72 -6.84
N GLN A 168 8.92 -11.54 -6.16
CA GLN A 168 9.61 -12.66 -6.81
C GLN A 168 9.17 -13.99 -6.20
N ASP A 169 8.23 -14.63 -6.89
CA ASP A 169 8.26 -16.08 -7.03
C ASP A 169 8.30 -16.40 -8.52
N ASP A 170 9.45 -16.87 -8.99
CA ASP A 170 9.67 -17.33 -10.37
C ASP A 170 9.04 -18.71 -10.64
N SER A 171 8.28 -19.28 -9.69
CA SER A 171 7.77 -20.65 -9.80
C SER A 171 6.29 -20.81 -9.45
N ALA A 172 5.41 -20.08 -10.15
CA ALA A 172 4.03 -20.54 -10.38
C ALA A 172 3.30 -19.89 -11.57
N TYR A 173 3.75 -18.74 -12.07
CA TYR A 173 3.09 -18.05 -13.19
C TYR A 173 4.13 -17.39 -14.09
N SER A 174 4.66 -18.12 -15.08
CA SER A 174 5.65 -17.61 -16.05
C SER A 174 5.09 -16.53 -17.01
N GLU A 175 3.92 -15.97 -16.73
CA GLU A 175 3.39 -14.76 -17.38
C GLU A 175 3.24 -13.58 -16.39
N ALA A 176 3.41 -13.83 -15.09
CA ALA A 176 3.51 -12.84 -14.00
C ALA A 176 4.91 -12.81 -13.34
N GLY A 177 5.79 -13.77 -13.64
CA GLY A 177 7.17 -13.88 -13.09
C GLY A 177 8.11 -12.72 -13.43
N GLY A 178 7.61 -11.71 -14.14
CA GLY A 178 8.25 -10.43 -14.35
C GLY A 178 7.25 -9.30 -14.16
N VAL A 179 6.59 -9.22 -12.99
CA VAL A 179 5.88 -7.98 -12.61
C VAL A 179 6.93 -6.87 -12.63
N GLN A 180 6.76 -6.02 -13.62
CA GLN A 180 7.81 -5.40 -14.41
C GLN A 180 8.64 -4.38 -13.61
N PRO A 181 9.73 -3.81 -14.15
CA PRO A 181 10.40 -2.63 -13.59
C PRO A 181 9.43 -1.55 -13.06
N TYR A 182 8.21 -1.45 -13.61
CA TYR A 182 7.13 -0.58 -13.13
C TYR A 182 6.90 -0.56 -11.60
N PHE A 183 6.69 -1.68 -10.91
CA PHE A 183 6.42 -1.64 -9.46
C PHE A 183 7.70 -1.46 -8.61
N ARG A 184 8.86 -1.43 -9.26
CA ARG A 184 10.15 -1.14 -8.62
C ARG A 184 10.51 0.34 -8.72
N ARG A 185 9.66 1.16 -9.35
CA ARG A 185 9.89 2.59 -9.51
C ARG A 185 10.05 3.27 -8.15
N SER A 186 10.85 4.33 -8.11
CA SER A 186 11.07 5.10 -6.90
C SER A 186 9.80 5.66 -6.30
N ALA A 187 8.77 5.91 -7.13
CA ALA A 187 7.47 6.43 -6.73
C ALA A 187 6.47 5.35 -6.26
N ASN A 188 6.73 4.07 -6.56
CA ASN A 188 5.77 2.99 -6.31
C ASN A 188 5.52 2.79 -4.82
N ARG A 189 4.25 2.62 -4.46
CA ARG A 189 3.77 2.46 -3.09
C ARG A 189 2.84 1.27 -2.97
N ALA A 190 2.79 0.71 -1.78
CA ALA A 190 1.80 -0.28 -1.40
C ALA A 190 1.44 -0.12 0.09
N GLY A 191 0.38 -0.79 0.51
CA GLY A 191 -0.01 -0.87 1.91
C GLY A 191 -0.23 -2.32 2.35
N ALA A 192 0.16 -2.65 3.58
CA ALA A 192 -0.20 -3.93 4.19
C ALA A 192 -0.59 -3.75 5.67
N PRO A 193 -1.47 -4.61 6.23
CA PRO A 193 -1.83 -4.55 7.66
C PRO A 193 -0.58 -4.62 8.55
N ALA A 194 -0.58 -3.88 9.66
CA ALA A 194 0.59 -3.77 10.52
C ALA A 194 1.02 -5.14 11.11
N ASP A 195 0.04 -6.01 11.36
CA ASP A 195 0.20 -7.35 11.93
C ASP A 195 0.44 -8.44 10.88
N PHE A 196 0.60 -8.07 9.61
CA PHE A 196 0.84 -9.00 8.53
C PHE A 196 2.20 -9.70 8.72
N ARG A 197 2.16 -11.02 8.92
CA ARG A 197 3.31 -11.88 9.21
C ARG A 197 3.28 -13.12 8.33
N GLY A 198 4.45 -13.72 8.10
CA GLY A 198 4.55 -15.05 7.50
C GLY A 198 5.15 -15.01 6.09
N GLN A 199 4.50 -15.68 5.13
CA GLN A 199 5.07 -15.89 3.79
C GLN A 199 4.87 -14.67 2.89
N HIS A 200 5.56 -13.56 3.19
CA HIS A 200 5.62 -12.36 2.36
C HIS A 200 7.05 -11.82 2.26
N THR A 201 7.27 -10.88 1.33
CA THR A 201 8.59 -10.36 0.98
C THR A 201 8.96 -9.07 1.72
N ILE A 202 8.20 -8.70 2.75
CA ILE A 202 8.36 -7.41 3.43
C ILE A 202 9.36 -7.55 4.58
N GLY A 203 10.47 -6.84 4.47
CA GLY A 203 11.46 -6.57 5.49
C GLY A 203 11.45 -5.10 5.89
N PHE A 204 12.61 -4.57 6.26
CA PHE A 204 12.76 -3.16 6.59
C PHE A 204 14.23 -2.73 6.62
N ARG A 205 14.44 -1.42 6.67
CA ARG A 205 15.70 -0.76 6.99
C ARG A 205 15.49 0.26 8.10
N VAL A 206 16.56 0.76 8.70
CA VAL A 206 16.46 1.67 9.87
C VAL A 206 16.97 3.06 9.56
N VAL A 207 16.30 4.05 10.13
CA VAL A 207 16.75 5.45 10.22
C VAL A 207 17.33 5.70 11.60
N GLN A 208 18.47 6.38 11.67
CA GLN A 208 19.00 6.97 12.89
C GLN A 208 18.73 8.48 12.89
N ALA A 209 17.62 8.90 13.48
CA ALA A 209 17.21 10.29 13.64
C ALA A 209 16.10 10.40 14.68
N ALA A 210 15.84 11.61 15.17
CA ALA A 210 14.65 11.87 15.96
C ALA A 210 13.37 11.55 15.16
N TYR A 211 12.28 11.26 15.87
CA TYR A 211 10.96 11.23 15.24
C TYR A 211 10.60 12.62 14.73
N PRO A 212 10.00 12.75 13.54
CA PRO A 212 9.46 14.03 13.08
C PRO A 212 8.49 14.63 14.09
N GLU A 213 8.62 15.93 14.34
CA GLU A 213 7.68 16.68 15.19
C GLU A 213 6.45 17.19 14.41
N THR A 214 6.41 16.95 13.09
CA THR A 214 5.30 17.34 12.23
C THR A 214 4.04 16.61 12.65
N PRO A 215 2.93 17.35 12.95
CA PRO A 215 1.67 16.72 13.29
C PRO A 215 1.19 15.79 12.18
N GLN A 216 0.76 14.59 12.56
CA GLN A 216 0.10 13.67 11.65
C GLN A 216 -1.21 14.29 11.15
N ARG A 217 -1.56 13.97 9.91
CA ARG A 217 -2.78 14.48 9.28
C ARG A 217 -3.99 13.73 9.82
N PRO A 218 -5.18 14.36 9.92
CA PRO A 218 -6.40 13.61 10.17
C PRO A 218 -6.60 12.53 9.09
N GLN A 219 -7.13 11.38 9.49
CA GLN A 219 -7.49 10.34 8.53
C GLN A 219 -8.63 10.82 7.62
N GLU A 220 -8.48 10.62 6.31
CA GLU A 220 -9.59 10.76 5.37
C GLU A 220 -10.48 9.52 5.48
N ILE A 221 -11.63 9.69 6.14
CA ILE A 221 -12.58 8.59 6.38
C ILE A 221 -13.38 8.32 5.09
N PRO A 222 -13.37 7.08 4.54
CA PRO A 222 -14.15 6.75 3.35
C PRO A 222 -15.65 6.97 3.56
N PHE A 223 -16.38 7.30 2.49
CA PHE A 223 -17.81 7.65 2.58
C PHE A 223 -18.66 6.56 3.24
N VAL A 224 -18.31 5.28 3.02
CA VAL A 224 -18.97 4.12 3.65
C VAL A 224 -18.88 4.11 5.17
N GLN A 225 -17.89 4.79 5.76
CA GLN A 225 -17.71 4.95 7.21
C GLN A 225 -18.27 6.27 7.74
N GLN A 226 -18.73 7.17 6.86
CA GLN A 226 -19.35 8.42 7.27
C GLN A 226 -20.85 8.24 7.53
N CYS A 227 -21.43 9.16 8.32
CA CYS A 227 -22.87 9.21 8.59
C CYS A 227 -23.46 7.89 9.12
N VAL A 228 -22.68 7.12 9.88
CA VAL A 228 -23.08 5.85 10.49
C VAL A 228 -24.08 6.16 11.62
N LYS A 229 -25.26 5.53 11.57
CA LYS A 229 -26.22 5.63 12.66
C LYS A 229 -25.80 4.74 13.82
N GLU A 230 -25.77 5.30 15.03
CA GLU A 230 -25.64 4.54 16.27
C GLU A 230 -27.01 3.99 16.69
N GLY A 231 -27.10 2.69 16.98
CA GLY A 231 -28.31 2.06 17.53
C GLY A 231 -28.71 0.74 16.87
N GLY A 232 -29.11 -0.22 17.70
CA GLY A 232 -29.54 -1.55 17.30
C GLY A 232 -30.98 -1.56 16.79
N LEU A 233 -31.14 -1.52 15.47
CA LEU A 233 -32.36 -2.00 14.86
C LEU A 233 -32.51 -3.50 15.18
N PRO A 234 -33.74 -4.03 15.32
CA PRO A 234 -33.94 -5.45 15.53
C PRO A 234 -33.60 -6.17 14.22
N ILE A 235 -32.32 -6.46 13.99
CA ILE A 235 -31.81 -7.14 12.79
C ILE A 235 -32.40 -8.56 12.63
N GLU A 236 -33.00 -9.10 13.70
CA GLU A 236 -33.74 -10.36 13.71
C GLU A 236 -35.22 -10.20 13.30
N ALA A 237 -35.75 -8.98 13.22
CA ALA A 237 -37.12 -8.73 12.76
C ALA A 237 -37.18 -8.79 11.22
N GLY A 238 -37.53 -9.97 10.72
CA GLY A 238 -37.70 -10.25 9.29
C GLY A 238 -39.16 -10.24 8.81
N PRO A 239 -39.40 -10.38 7.50
CA PRO A 239 -40.72 -10.64 6.97
C PRO A 239 -41.28 -11.98 7.51
N ASP A 240 -42.60 -12.09 7.52
CA ASP A 240 -43.33 -13.30 7.90
C ASP A 240 -42.84 -14.51 7.08
N LEU A 241 -42.19 -15.49 7.74
CA LEU A 241 -41.61 -16.68 7.10
C LEU A 241 -42.66 -17.57 6.43
N GLY A 242 -43.95 -17.43 6.79
CA GLY A 242 -45.06 -18.14 6.16
C GLY A 242 -45.54 -17.52 4.84
N LYS A 243 -44.98 -16.37 4.43
CA LYS A 243 -45.38 -15.66 3.22
C LYS A 243 -44.17 -15.50 2.29
N PRO A 244 -44.30 -15.84 0.99
CA PRO A 244 -43.28 -15.49 0.02
C PRO A 244 -43.00 -13.98 0.04
N PHE A 245 -41.74 -13.62 0.26
CA PHE A 245 -41.29 -12.24 0.25
C PHE A 245 -40.28 -12.08 -0.88
N PHE A 246 -40.59 -11.17 -1.81
CA PHE A 246 -39.72 -10.82 -2.92
C PHE A 246 -39.43 -9.33 -2.86
N ARG A 247 -38.15 -8.95 -2.90
CA ARG A 247 -37.72 -7.57 -3.06
C ARG A 247 -36.64 -7.52 -4.12
N VAL A 248 -36.88 -6.73 -5.16
CA VAL A 248 -35.90 -6.46 -6.21
C VAL A 248 -35.11 -5.23 -5.80
N ARG A 249 -33.80 -5.29 -5.94
CA ARG A 249 -32.89 -4.14 -5.79
C ARG A 249 -32.06 -4.01 -7.07
N LYS A 250 -31.61 -2.78 -7.35
CA LYS A 250 -30.62 -2.56 -8.41
C LYS A 250 -29.32 -3.30 -8.04
N ALA A 251 -28.57 -3.71 -9.06
CA ALA A 251 -27.23 -4.27 -8.87
C ALA A 251 -26.33 -3.27 -8.12
N LEU A 252 -25.29 -3.79 -7.48
CA LEU A 252 -24.28 -2.99 -6.79
C LEU A 252 -23.69 -1.94 -7.74
N PRO A 253 -23.38 -0.72 -7.25
CA PRO A 253 -22.81 0.36 -8.07
C PRO A 253 -21.31 0.14 -8.36
N ILE A 254 -20.91 -1.11 -8.61
CA ILE A 254 -19.55 -1.47 -9.02
C ILE A 254 -19.49 -1.58 -10.55
N PRO A 255 -18.34 -1.29 -11.18
CA PRO A 255 -18.17 -1.50 -12.61
C PRO A 255 -18.51 -2.94 -13.02
N PRO A 256 -19.13 -3.13 -14.20
CA PRO A 256 -19.19 -4.45 -14.81
C PRO A 256 -17.79 -5.05 -14.96
N GLU A 257 -17.74 -6.38 -14.90
CA GLU A 257 -16.51 -7.15 -15.05
C GLU A 257 -15.83 -6.85 -16.40
N ASN A 258 -14.52 -6.64 -16.40
CA ASN A 258 -13.68 -6.34 -17.56
C ASN A 258 -13.95 -5.02 -18.29
N VAL A 259 -14.45 -4.00 -17.60
CA VAL A 259 -14.58 -2.64 -18.16
C VAL A 259 -13.24 -1.91 -18.13
N GLU A 260 -12.94 -1.14 -19.18
CA GLU A 260 -11.73 -0.30 -19.24
C GLU A 260 -11.74 0.77 -18.14
N GLU A 261 -10.60 1.03 -17.54
CA GLU A 261 -10.46 1.99 -16.44
C GLU A 261 -10.85 3.42 -16.85
N GLU A 262 -10.57 3.83 -18.10
CA GLU A 262 -10.98 5.14 -18.61
C GLU A 262 -12.51 5.27 -18.65
N ALA A 263 -13.22 4.19 -18.95
CA ALA A 263 -14.69 4.19 -18.94
C ALA A 263 -15.23 4.24 -17.51
N ILE A 264 -14.59 3.54 -16.57
CA ILE A 264 -14.93 3.59 -15.13
C ILE A 264 -14.78 5.02 -14.60
N GLN A 265 -13.65 5.66 -14.90
CA GLN A 265 -13.37 7.04 -14.50
C GLN A 265 -14.33 8.03 -15.18
N ALA A 266 -14.66 7.83 -16.47
CA ALA A 266 -15.63 8.66 -17.18
C ALA A 266 -17.05 8.59 -16.57
N CYS A 267 -17.39 7.50 -15.88
CA CYS A 267 -18.62 7.38 -15.11
C CYS A 267 -18.59 8.11 -13.75
N GLY A 268 -17.47 8.72 -13.38
CA GLY A 268 -17.31 9.48 -12.13
C GLY A 268 -17.05 8.61 -10.90
N LEU A 269 -16.65 7.35 -11.08
CA LEU A 269 -16.21 6.50 -9.99
C LEU A 269 -14.80 6.91 -9.51
N PRO A 270 -14.49 6.77 -8.20
CA PRO A 270 -13.18 7.10 -7.67
C PRO A 270 -12.03 6.36 -8.38
N GLN A 271 -10.88 7.02 -8.47
CA GLN A 271 -9.65 6.34 -8.87
C GLN A 271 -9.29 5.25 -7.84
N GLY A 272 -8.82 4.10 -8.29
CA GLY A 272 -8.61 2.91 -7.46
C GLY A 272 -9.73 1.87 -7.54
N ILE A 273 -10.86 2.21 -8.17
CA ILE A 273 -11.84 1.21 -8.64
C ILE A 273 -11.47 0.80 -10.06
N LEU A 274 -11.14 -0.47 -10.22
CA LEU A 274 -10.57 -1.03 -11.44
C LEU A 274 -11.53 -1.99 -12.14
N GLY A 275 -11.11 -2.51 -13.30
CA GLY A 275 -11.95 -3.29 -14.21
C GLY A 275 -12.31 -4.71 -13.76
N HIS A 276 -11.55 -5.29 -12.83
CA HIS A 276 -11.72 -6.67 -12.36
C HIS A 276 -12.12 -6.68 -10.88
N ASN A 277 -13.32 -7.19 -10.55
CA ASN A 277 -13.89 -7.04 -9.21
C ASN A 277 -14.47 -8.37 -8.67
N HIS A 278 -13.84 -8.96 -7.65
CA HIS A 278 -14.22 -10.30 -7.18
C HIS A 278 -14.08 -10.52 -5.65
N CYS A 279 -14.38 -11.74 -5.20
CA CYS A 279 -14.38 -12.20 -3.80
C CYS A 279 -15.13 -11.27 -2.84
N PRO A 280 -16.44 -11.05 -3.06
CA PRO A 280 -17.21 -10.15 -2.21
C PRO A 280 -17.33 -10.68 -0.78
N GLY A 281 -16.94 -9.85 0.18
CA GLY A 281 -17.41 -9.94 1.56
C GLY A 281 -18.72 -9.17 1.70
N LEU A 282 -19.75 -9.78 2.31
CA LEU A 282 -21.00 -9.11 2.63
C LEU A 282 -21.36 -9.41 4.08
N THR A 283 -21.63 -8.38 4.87
CA THR A 283 -22.03 -8.54 6.27
C THR A 283 -23.17 -7.59 6.66
N VAL A 284 -23.95 -8.00 7.65
CA VAL A 284 -24.96 -7.17 8.30
C VAL A 284 -24.29 -6.49 9.50
N CYS A 285 -24.25 -5.16 9.48
CA CYS A 285 -23.74 -4.37 10.58
C CYS A 285 -24.75 -4.32 11.74
N SER A 286 -24.28 -4.04 12.96
CA SER A 286 -25.13 -3.96 14.16
C SER A 286 -26.21 -2.88 14.10
N ASN A 287 -26.02 -1.87 13.25
CA ASN A 287 -26.99 -0.82 12.96
C ASN A 287 -27.96 -1.18 11.82
N GLY A 288 -27.94 -2.43 11.33
CA GLY A 288 -28.81 -2.93 10.26
C GLY A 288 -28.37 -2.57 8.84
N ASP A 289 -27.27 -1.84 8.66
CA ASP A 289 -26.69 -1.59 7.33
C ASP A 289 -26.12 -2.90 6.77
N LEU A 290 -26.10 -3.03 5.44
CA LEU A 290 -25.25 -4.03 4.78
C LEU A 290 -23.96 -3.37 4.33
N LEU A 291 -22.83 -3.97 4.66
CA LEU A 291 -21.52 -3.58 4.14
C LEU A 291 -21.04 -4.65 3.15
N ALA A 292 -20.71 -4.23 1.94
CA ALA A 292 -20.12 -5.06 0.92
C ALA A 292 -18.71 -4.57 0.60
N MET A 293 -17.75 -5.49 0.48
CA MET A 293 -16.35 -5.21 0.16
C MET A 293 -15.86 -6.16 -0.93
N PHE A 294 -15.03 -5.67 -1.86
CA PHE A 294 -14.54 -6.42 -3.01
C PHE A 294 -13.05 -6.17 -3.18
N PHE A 295 -12.32 -7.16 -3.70
CA PHE A 295 -11.05 -6.87 -4.35
C PHE A 295 -11.32 -6.20 -5.69
N SER A 296 -10.54 -5.18 -6.01
CA SER A 296 -10.56 -4.47 -7.28
C SER A 296 -9.16 -4.46 -7.86
N SER A 297 -8.97 -5.00 -9.06
CA SER A 297 -7.67 -5.08 -9.75
C SER A 297 -7.82 -4.71 -11.23
N SER A 298 -6.69 -4.49 -11.90
CA SER A 298 -6.72 -4.27 -13.35
C SER A 298 -7.11 -5.55 -14.11
N ARG A 299 -7.49 -5.37 -15.37
CA ARG A 299 -8.18 -6.36 -16.23
C ARG A 299 -7.37 -7.60 -16.60
N SER A 300 -6.04 -7.58 -16.48
CA SER A 300 -5.28 -8.80 -16.73
C SER A 300 -5.52 -9.77 -15.58
N HIS A 301 -6.37 -10.78 -15.82
CA HIS A 301 -6.54 -12.00 -15.02
C HIS A 301 -5.20 -12.76 -14.76
N LYS A 302 -4.08 -12.24 -15.25
CA LYS A 302 -2.71 -12.72 -15.07
C LYS A 302 -1.93 -11.92 -14.02
N ALA A 303 -2.47 -10.79 -13.52
CA ALA A 303 -1.79 -9.82 -12.67
C ALA A 303 -2.61 -9.41 -11.43
N GLU A 304 -3.48 -10.29 -10.93
CA GLU A 304 -4.06 -10.21 -9.57
C GLU A 304 -2.97 -10.42 -8.50
N TYR A 305 -1.93 -9.58 -8.53
CA TYR A 305 -0.78 -9.63 -7.65
C TYR A 305 -0.68 -8.36 -6.83
N TRP A 306 -0.06 -8.53 -5.66
CA TRP A 306 -0.06 -7.63 -4.50
C TRP A 306 0.01 -6.11 -4.74
N PRO A 307 0.79 -5.54 -5.69
CA PRO A 307 0.81 -4.09 -5.83
C PRO A 307 -0.38 -3.51 -6.63
N ASN A 308 -1.20 -4.35 -7.29
CA ASN A 308 -2.25 -3.90 -8.21
C ASN A 308 -3.66 -4.31 -7.73
N VAL A 309 -3.85 -4.42 -6.41
CA VAL A 309 -5.13 -4.78 -5.80
C VAL A 309 -5.53 -3.72 -4.80
N GLY A 310 -6.66 -3.06 -5.06
CA GLY A 310 -7.38 -2.22 -4.11
C GLY A 310 -8.49 -3.00 -3.42
N LEU A 311 -8.90 -2.53 -2.25
CA LEU A 311 -10.18 -2.90 -1.66
C LEU A 311 -11.18 -1.81 -2.02
N ILE A 312 -12.38 -2.19 -2.41
CA ILE A 312 -13.49 -1.24 -2.58
C ILE A 312 -14.64 -1.66 -1.68
N ALA A 313 -15.29 -0.68 -1.08
CA ALA A 313 -16.43 -0.89 -0.19
C ALA A 313 -17.64 -0.08 -0.65
N THR A 314 -18.83 -0.63 -0.45
CA THR A 314 -20.11 0.08 -0.59
C THR A 314 -21.05 -0.35 0.53
N ARG A 315 -21.96 0.55 0.90
CA ARG A 315 -22.89 0.35 2.01
C ARG A 315 -24.33 0.52 1.56
N LEU A 316 -25.18 -0.42 1.95
CA LEU A 316 -26.63 -0.25 1.87
C LEU A 316 -27.14 0.14 3.25
N ARG A 317 -27.59 1.38 3.39
CA ARG A 317 -28.12 1.86 4.67
C ARG A 317 -29.43 1.17 5.00
N PHE A 318 -29.67 0.89 6.27
CA PHE A 318 -30.93 0.31 6.70
C PHE A 318 -32.11 1.21 6.28
N GLY A 319 -33.09 0.58 5.63
CA GLY A 319 -34.28 1.26 5.08
C GLY A 319 -34.07 1.95 3.72
N ALA A 320 -32.83 2.00 3.19
CA ALA A 320 -32.58 2.52 1.85
C ALA A 320 -32.92 1.49 0.76
N GLU A 321 -33.25 1.99 -0.43
CA GLU A 321 -33.42 1.17 -1.64
C GLU A 321 -32.13 1.09 -2.47
N GLU A 322 -31.31 2.14 -2.41
CA GLU A 322 -30.09 2.29 -3.20
C GLU A 322 -28.84 2.19 -2.33
N TRP A 323 -27.78 1.62 -2.90
CA TRP A 323 -26.46 1.54 -2.29
C TRP A 323 -25.75 2.91 -2.37
N ASP A 324 -24.96 3.23 -1.34
CA ASP A 324 -24.02 4.34 -1.39
C ASP A 324 -23.00 4.11 -2.54
N PRO A 325 -22.49 5.16 -3.22
CA PRO A 325 -21.40 5.01 -4.18
C PRO A 325 -20.20 4.28 -3.55
N PRO A 326 -19.49 3.42 -4.30
CA PRO A 326 -18.34 2.70 -3.75
C PRO A 326 -17.17 3.65 -3.51
N SER A 327 -16.35 3.33 -2.52
CA SER A 327 -15.09 4.00 -2.24
C SER A 327 -13.97 2.98 -2.01
N PRO A 328 -12.72 3.29 -2.41
CA PRO A 328 -11.55 2.53 -1.96
C PRO A 328 -11.34 2.63 -0.45
#